data_AF-A0A4R4VIT9-F1
#
_entry.id   AF-A0A4R4VIT9-F1
#
_cell.length_a   1.000
_cell.length_b   1.000
_cell.length_c   1.000
_cell.angle_alpha   90.00
_cell.angle_beta   90.00
_cell.angle_gamma   90.00
#
_symmetry.space_group_name_H-M   'P 1'
#
loop_
_entity.id
_entity.type
_entity.pdbx_description
1 polymer ?
#
loop_
_entity_poly.entity_id
_entity_poly.type
_entity_poly.pdbx_seq_one_letter_code
_entity_poly.pdbx_strand_id
1 'polypeptide(L)'
;MAPSMKCQVFVEVLTGQSTQGQAAEKYGVNRMTVNAICKSAKQGALDALAGTSTVGWPGKSPEAVEREAARREIERLRAMVTEQAIALHLHQGKSPWD
;
A
#
# COMPACT_ATOMS: atom_id res chain seq x y z
N MET A 1 -3.81 12.27 -23.60
CA MET A 1 -5.16 12.42 -23.02
C MET A 1 -5.05 12.64 -21.53
N ALA A 2 -5.76 13.64 -20.99
CA ALA A 2 -5.85 13.87 -19.56
C ALA A 2 -6.48 12.66 -18.83
N PRO A 3 -6.12 12.40 -17.56
CA PRO A 3 -6.70 11.29 -16.79
C PRO A 3 -8.24 11.32 -16.73
N SER A 4 -8.82 12.50 -16.50
CA SER A 4 -10.28 12.71 -16.50
C SER A 4 -10.94 12.28 -17.82
N MET A 5 -10.30 12.57 -18.95
CA MET A 5 -10.78 12.20 -20.27
C MET A 5 -10.75 10.68 -20.49
N LYS A 6 -9.72 9.98 -19.97
CA LYS A 6 -9.67 8.51 -20.02
C LYS A 6 -10.77 7.88 -19.17
N CYS A 7 -11.05 8.45 -17.99
CA CYS A 7 -12.16 8.00 -17.14
C CYS A 7 -13.51 8.17 -17.86
N GLN A 8 -13.74 9.31 -18.52
CA GLN A 8 -14.97 9.53 -19.29
C GLN A 8 -15.14 8.51 -20.42
N VAL A 9 -14.08 8.25 -21.20
CA VAL A 9 -14.09 7.20 -22.25
C VAL A 9 -14.45 5.84 -21.65
N PHE A 10 -13.84 5.47 -20.52
CA PHE A 10 -14.13 4.20 -19.87
C PHE A 10 -15.59 4.11 -19.41
N VAL A 11 -16.13 5.16 -18.79
CA VAL A 11 -17.52 5.20 -18.31
C VAL A 11 -18.50 5.03 -19.46
N GLU A 12 -18.34 5.77 -20.56
CA GLU A 12 -19.25 5.67 -21.71
C GLU A 12 -19.24 4.29 -22.39
N VAL A 13 -18.07 3.64 -22.45
CA VAL A 13 -17.96 2.29 -23.00
C VAL A 13 -18.52 1.25 -22.02
N LEU A 14 -18.27 1.41 -20.71
CA LEU A 14 -18.74 0.50 -19.68
C LEU A 14 -20.27 0.51 -19.54
N THR A 15 -20.90 1.68 -19.64
CA THR A 15 -22.36 1.85 -19.56
C THR A 15 -23.08 1.49 -20.85
N GLY A 16 -22.34 1.18 -21.93
CA GLY A 16 -22.92 0.89 -23.25
C GLY A 16 -23.45 2.14 -23.98
N GLN A 17 -23.18 3.35 -23.47
CA GLN A 17 -23.52 4.60 -24.15
C GLN A 17 -22.76 4.79 -25.47
N SER A 18 -21.61 4.14 -25.62
CA SER A 18 -20.86 4.09 -26.87
C SER A 18 -20.13 2.77 -27.00
N THR A 19 -20.12 2.21 -28.21
CA THR A 19 -19.18 1.12 -28.53
C THR A 19 -17.75 1.63 -28.54
N GLN A 20 -16.76 0.75 -28.43
CA GLN A 20 -15.34 1.14 -28.52
C GLN A 20 -14.99 1.85 -29.84
N GLY A 21 -15.68 1.54 -30.93
CA GLY A 21 -15.50 2.21 -32.22
C GLY A 21 -16.06 3.64 -32.21
N GLN A 22 -17.27 3.82 -31.70
CA GLN A 22 -17.89 5.14 -31.56
C GLN A 22 -17.12 6.04 -30.58
N ALA A 23 -16.63 5.49 -29.48
CA ALA A 23 -15.77 6.23 -28.56
C ALA A 23 -14.44 6.63 -29.23
N ALA A 24 -13.83 5.73 -30.02
CA ALA A 24 -12.61 6.04 -30.74
C ALA A 24 -12.81 7.25 -31.70
N GLU A 25 -13.90 7.25 -32.46
CA GLU A 25 -14.27 8.34 -33.36
C GLU A 25 -14.57 9.65 -32.60
N LYS A 26 -15.43 9.58 -31.57
CA LYS A 26 -15.85 10.74 -30.76
C LYS A 26 -14.67 11.46 -30.10
N TYR A 27 -13.68 10.71 -29.62
CA TYR A 27 -12.53 11.27 -28.93
C TYR A 27 -11.30 11.44 -29.84
N GLY A 28 -11.41 11.14 -31.14
CA GLY A 28 -10.32 11.28 -32.10
C GLY A 28 -9.12 10.37 -31.81
N VAL A 29 -9.36 9.17 -31.27
CA VAL A 29 -8.30 8.22 -30.86
C VAL A 29 -8.43 6.89 -31.58
N ASN A 30 -7.34 6.11 -31.59
CA ASN A 30 -7.38 4.75 -32.14
C ASN A 30 -8.22 3.82 -31.24
N ARG A 31 -8.97 2.89 -31.83
CA ARG A 31 -9.72 1.85 -31.13
C ARG A 31 -8.84 1.01 -30.19
N MET A 32 -7.56 0.79 -30.53
CA MET A 32 -6.57 0.17 -29.63
C MET A 32 -6.33 1.00 -28.36
N THR A 33 -6.31 2.33 -28.45
CA THR A 33 -6.17 3.22 -27.29
C THR A 33 -7.38 3.10 -26.38
N VAL A 34 -8.59 3.06 -26.93
CA VAL A 34 -9.83 2.82 -26.16
C VAL A 34 -9.79 1.46 -25.48
N ASN A 35 -9.38 0.41 -26.19
CA ASN A 35 -9.23 -0.92 -25.63
C ASN A 35 -8.22 -0.94 -24.46
N ALA A 36 -7.05 -0.30 -24.64
CA ALA A 36 -6.03 -0.18 -23.59
C ALA A 36 -6.56 0.55 -22.35
N ILE A 37 -7.34 1.64 -22.53
CA ILE A 37 -8.00 2.35 -21.43
C ILE A 37 -8.94 1.39 -20.68
N CYS A 38 -9.87 0.73 -21.38
CA CYS A 38 -10.81 -0.19 -20.74
C CYS A 38 -10.12 -1.38 -20.05
N LYS A 39 -9.06 -1.92 -20.65
CA LYS A 39 -8.27 -3.02 -20.06
C LYS A 39 -7.58 -2.57 -18.78
N SER A 40 -6.91 -1.42 -18.80
CA SER A 40 -6.21 -0.87 -17.63
C SER A 40 -7.17 -0.54 -16.48
N ALA A 41 -8.32 0.06 -16.78
CA ALA A 41 -9.35 0.36 -15.78
C ALA A 41 -9.96 -0.92 -15.17
N LYS A 42 -10.26 -1.93 -16.00
CA LYS A 42 -10.76 -3.22 -15.52
C LYS A 42 -9.73 -3.94 -14.66
N GLN A 43 -8.46 -3.96 -15.06
CA GLN A 43 -7.39 -4.59 -14.29
C GLN A 43 -7.20 -3.89 -12.95
N GLY A 44 -7.15 -2.56 -12.92
CA GLY A 44 -7.02 -1.81 -11.66
C GLY A 44 -8.20 -2.06 -10.71
N ALA A 45 -9.43 -2.22 -11.22
CA ALA A 45 -10.59 -2.57 -10.40
C ALA A 45 -10.49 -4.01 -9.84
N LEU A 46 -10.01 -4.97 -10.65
CA LEU A 46 -9.79 -6.35 -10.21
C LEU A 46 -8.65 -6.44 -9.18
N ASP A 47 -7.56 -5.71 -9.39
CA ASP A 47 -6.43 -5.65 -8.46
C ASP A 47 -6.87 -5.05 -7.11
N ALA A 48 -7.76 -4.05 -7.15
CA ALA A 48 -8.36 -3.46 -5.97
C ALA A 48 -9.26 -4.42 -5.21
N LEU A 49 -10.07 -5.20 -5.93
CA LEU A 49 -10.96 -6.19 -5.32
C LEU A 49 -10.20 -7.39 -4.76
N ALA A 50 -9.12 -7.81 -5.41
CA ALA A 50 -8.28 -8.94 -5.00
C ALA A 50 -7.43 -8.66 -3.74
N GLY A 51 -7.58 -7.50 -3.09
CA GLY A 51 -6.79 -7.12 -1.91
C GLY A 51 -5.33 -6.79 -2.23
N THR A 52 -4.93 -6.84 -3.50
CA THR A 52 -3.61 -6.44 -4.01
C THR A 52 -3.50 -4.95 -4.33
N SER A 53 -4.52 -4.12 -4.01
CA SER A 53 -4.40 -2.66 -4.11
C SER A 53 -3.49 -2.09 -3.03
N THR A 54 -2.20 -2.15 -3.31
CA THR A 54 -1.18 -1.22 -2.80
C THR A 54 -1.33 0.19 -3.38
N VAL A 55 -2.35 0.44 -4.22
CA VAL A 55 -2.69 1.76 -4.75
C VAL A 55 -4.06 2.17 -4.19
N GLY A 56 -4.08 2.72 -2.97
CA GLY A 56 -5.29 3.34 -2.40
C GLY A 56 -5.56 3.07 -0.92
N TRP A 57 -4.92 2.06 -0.31
CA TRP A 57 -4.74 2.05 1.13
C TRP A 57 -3.44 2.79 1.44
N PRO A 58 -3.40 3.67 2.46
CA PRO A 58 -2.11 4.05 2.99
C PRO A 58 -1.52 2.74 3.52
N GLY A 59 -0.52 2.20 2.82
CA GLY A 59 0.45 1.34 3.49
C GLY A 59 0.87 2.05 4.77
N LYS A 60 1.27 1.30 5.82
CA LYS A 60 1.83 1.90 7.03
C LYS A 60 2.75 3.03 6.59
N SER A 61 2.46 4.26 7.01
CA SER A 61 3.28 5.43 6.64
C SER A 61 4.74 5.09 6.93
N PRO A 62 5.72 5.68 6.23
CA PRO A 62 7.13 5.47 6.55
C PRO A 62 7.40 5.61 8.06
N GLU A 63 6.76 6.61 8.69
CA GLU A 63 6.77 6.81 10.14
C GLU A 63 6.17 5.62 10.93
N ALA A 64 5.05 5.04 10.49
CA ALA A 64 4.45 3.88 11.15
C ALA A 64 5.32 2.61 11.00
N VAL A 65 6.00 2.44 9.87
CA VAL A 65 6.95 1.34 9.65
C VAL A 65 8.18 1.52 10.55
N GLU A 66 8.76 2.71 10.57
CA GLU A 66 9.88 3.06 11.44
C GLU A 66 9.52 2.91 12.92
N ARG A 67 8.32 3.35 13.31
CA ARG A 67 7.80 3.22 14.68
C ARG A 67 7.63 1.75 15.07
N GLU A 68 7.16 0.90 14.17
CA GLU A 68 7.04 -0.53 14.43
C GLU A 68 8.41 -1.20 14.56
N ALA A 69 9.37 -0.86 13.70
CA ALA A 69 10.74 -1.33 13.81
C ALA A 69 11.39 -0.90 15.13
N ALA A 70 11.23 0.38 15.51
CA ALA A 70 11.74 0.91 16.77
C ALA A 70 11.09 0.22 17.98
N ARG A 71 9.78 -0.07 17.95
CA ARG A 71 9.09 -0.80 19.02
C ARG A 71 9.64 -2.21 19.21
N ARG A 72 9.85 -2.94 18.11
CA ARG A 72 10.46 -4.29 18.17
C ARG A 72 11.86 -4.25 18.75
N GLU A 73 12.66 -3.26 18.36
CA GLU A 73 14.01 -3.13 18.88
C GLU A 73 14.03 -2.74 20.37
N ILE A 74 13.13 -1.86 20.81
CA ILE A 74 12.95 -1.55 22.24
C ILE A 74 12.61 -2.81 23.03
N GLU A 75 11.74 -3.67 22.49
CA GLU A 75 11.33 -4.91 23.15
C GLU A 75 12.51 -5.88 23.28
N ARG A 76 13.29 -6.05 22.22
CA ARG A 76 14.53 -6.83 22.21
C ARG A 76 15.55 -6.29 23.22
N LEU A 77 15.78 -4.99 23.22
CA LEU A 77 16.72 -4.33 24.14
C LEU A 77 16.27 -4.44 25.60
N ARG A 78 14.97 -4.32 25.87
CA ARG A 78 14.41 -4.52 27.22
C ARG A 78 14.70 -5.92 27.76
N ALA A 79 14.51 -6.94 26.93
CA ALA A 79 14.83 -8.32 27.30
C ALA A 79 16.32 -8.47 27.65
N MET A 80 17.20 -7.99 26.77
CA MET A 80 18.66 -8.03 26.99
C MET A 80 19.10 -7.29 28.25
N VAL A 81 18.58 -6.08 28.49
CA VAL A 81 18.91 -5.29 29.68
C VAL A 81 18.44 -5.99 30.95
N THR A 82 17.28 -6.64 30.91
CA THR A 82 16.76 -7.40 32.05
C THR A 82 17.68 -8.56 32.39
N GLU A 83 18.12 -9.33 31.38
CA GLU A 83 19.06 -10.44 31.58
C GLU A 83 20.40 -9.96 32.15
N GLN A 84 20.94 -8.86 31.62
CA GLN A 84 22.19 -8.27 32.11
C GLN A 84 22.06 -7.75 33.55
N ALA A 85 20.94 -7.10 33.89
CA ALA A 85 20.68 -6.61 35.23
C ALA A 85 20.61 -7.76 36.25
N ILE A 86 19.97 -8.87 35.88
CA ILE A 86 19.93 -10.09 36.70
C ILE A 86 21.35 -10.64 36.90
N ALA A 87 22.12 -10.80 35.80
CA ALA A 87 23.50 -11.30 35.88
C ALA A 87 24.38 -10.40 36.76
N LEU A 88 24.24 -9.08 36.63
CA LEU A 88 24.97 -8.12 37.43
C LEU A 88 24.58 -8.20 38.91
N HIS A 89 23.29 -8.27 39.22
CA HIS A 89 22.81 -8.42 40.60
C HIS A 89 23.34 -9.69 41.27
N LEU A 90 23.35 -10.80 40.53
CA LEU A 90 23.91 -12.07 41.01
C LEU A 90 25.42 -11.98 41.23
N HIS A 91 26.16 -11.31 40.33
CA HIS A 91 27.60 -11.13 40.45
C HIS A 91 27.99 -10.17 41.59
N GLN A 92 27.26 -9.06 41.75
CA GLN A 92 27.53 -8.06 42.79
C GLN A 92 27.16 -8.55 44.19
N GLY A 93 26.29 -9.57 44.29
CA GLY A 93 25.76 -10.03 45.56
C GLY A 93 24.89 -8.99 46.25
N LYS A 94 24.36 -9.31 47.44
CA LYS A 94 23.69 -8.30 48.27
C LYS A 94 24.76 -7.48 48.99
N SER A 95 24.69 -6.16 48.92
CA SER A 95 25.43 -5.32 49.87
C SER A 95 25.03 -5.75 51.29
N PRO A 96 25.97 -6.07 52.18
CA PRO A 96 25.64 -6.25 53.58
C PRO A 96 25.02 -4.93 54.08
N TRP A 97 23.93 -5.06 54.82
CA TRP A 97 23.39 -3.94 55.58
C TRP A 97 24.41 -3.62 56.68
N ASP A 98 25.01 -2.42 56.63
CA ASP A 98 25.64 -1.79 57.80
C ASP A 98 24.57 -0.99 58.57
#